data_AF-A0A952ET67-F1
#
_entry.id   AF-A0A952ET67-F1
#
_cell.length_a   1.000
_cell.length_b   1.000
_cell.length_c   1.000
_cell.angle_alpha   90.00
_cell.angle_beta   90.00
_cell.angle_gamma   90.00
#
_symmetry.space_group_name_H-M   'P 1'
#
loop_
_entity.id
_entity.type
_entity.pdbx_description
1 polymer ?
#
loop_
_entity_poly.entity_id
_entity_poly.type
_entity_poly.pdbx_seq_one_letter_code
_entity_poly.pdbx_strand_id
1 'polypeptide(L)'
;MNRLVTLFVAIALVVGVLGARSTPLRHNDILTLDASVNHIAVVGDSYTTGGDLGGLGPSGWTARAWQLLAEQGIRVTADVAAEGGAGYGTRGNHGSVFEDLTADAVKPDDVLVVYFGSRNDQGVDPAQLSILAWGTFQLARRTAPSAKFLVIGPP
;
A
#
# COMPACT_ATOMS: atom_id res chain seq x y z
N MET A 1 -50.50 -42.66 38.89
CA MET A 1 -49.39 -41.73 39.17
C MET A 1 -48.58 -41.31 37.93
N ASN A 2 -48.79 -41.90 36.74
CA ASN A 2 -47.95 -41.60 35.56
C ASN A 2 -48.37 -40.35 34.75
N ARG A 3 -49.67 -40.01 34.71
CA ARG A 3 -50.20 -38.94 33.84
C ARG A 3 -49.89 -37.52 34.33
N LEU A 4 -49.82 -37.33 35.66
CA LEU A 4 -49.49 -36.05 36.27
C LEU A 4 -48.02 -35.67 36.03
N VAL A 5 -47.12 -36.65 36.17
CA VAL A 5 -45.68 -36.45 35.93
C VAL A 5 -45.41 -36.04 34.48
N THR A 6 -46.08 -36.68 33.51
CA THR A 6 -45.96 -36.31 32.09
C THR A 6 -46.42 -34.88 31.81
N LEU A 7 -47.51 -34.44 32.46
CA LEU A 7 -48.03 -33.08 32.29
C LEU A 7 -47.05 -32.03 32.84
N PHE A 8 -46.46 -32.27 34.01
CA PHE A 8 -45.47 -31.37 34.59
C PHE A 8 -44.19 -31.27 33.74
N VAL A 9 -43.72 -32.38 33.18
CA VAL A 9 -42.55 -32.39 32.28
C VAL A 9 -42.85 -31.64 30.98
N ALA A 10 -44.04 -31.82 30.40
CA ALA A 10 -44.45 -31.11 29.18
C ALA A 10 -44.56 -29.60 29.41
N ILE A 11 -45.13 -29.17 30.52
CA ILE A 11 -45.24 -27.75 30.88
C ILE A 11 -43.86 -27.14 31.11
N ALA A 12 -42.96 -27.84 31.82
CA ALA A 12 -41.60 -27.37 32.05
C ALA A 12 -40.80 -27.20 30.74
N LEU A 13 -40.98 -28.11 29.78
CA LEU A 13 -40.36 -28.01 28.45
C LEU A 13 -40.88 -26.80 27.66
N VAL A 14 -42.20 -26.55 27.69
CA VAL A 14 -42.79 -25.41 26.98
C VAL A 14 -42.34 -24.07 27.58
N VAL A 15 -42.23 -23.98 28.91
CA VAL A 15 -41.73 -22.78 29.59
C VAL A 15 -40.23 -22.56 29.31
N GLY A 16 -39.44 -23.63 29.23
CA GLY A 16 -38.02 -23.54 28.88
C GLY A 16 -37.77 -23.04 27.45
N VAL A 17 -38.61 -23.43 26.48
CA VAL A 17 -38.52 -22.99 25.09
C VAL A 17 -39.01 -21.55 24.91
N LEU A 18 -40.07 -21.16 25.62
CA LEU A 18 -40.61 -19.78 25.57
C LEU A 18 -39.77 -18.77 26.40
N GLY A 19 -39.03 -19.25 27.39
CA GLY A 19 -38.16 -18.45 28.26
C GLY A 19 -36.74 -18.24 27.72
N ALA A 20 -36.37 -18.88 26.61
CA ALA A 20 -35.12 -18.66 25.92
C ALA A 20 -35.12 -17.26 25.28
N ARG A 21 -34.91 -16.23 26.10
CA ARG A 21 -34.56 -14.90 25.62
C ARG A 21 -33.32 -15.08 24.76
N SER A 22 -33.44 -14.72 23.48
CA SER A 22 -32.28 -14.56 22.61
C SER A 22 -31.29 -13.70 23.38
N THR A 23 -30.16 -14.29 23.79
CA THR A 23 -29.03 -13.50 24.22
C THR A 23 -28.77 -12.54 23.06
N PRO A 24 -28.84 -11.21 23.26
CA PRO A 24 -28.44 -10.31 22.21
C PRO A 24 -27.03 -10.76 21.85
N LEU A 25 -26.85 -11.18 20.60
CA LEU A 25 -25.52 -11.39 20.04
C LEU A 25 -24.80 -10.08 20.30
N ARG A 26 -23.95 -10.05 21.33
CA ARG A 26 -22.91 -9.03 21.39
C ARG A 26 -22.15 -9.27 20.11
N HIS A 27 -22.42 -8.45 19.11
CA HIS A 27 -21.38 -8.05 18.18
C HIS A 27 -20.34 -7.44 19.11
N ASN A 28 -19.47 -8.29 19.66
CA ASN A 28 -18.11 -7.89 19.84
C ASN A 28 -17.73 -7.53 18.42
N ASP A 29 -17.78 -6.23 18.11
CA ASP A 29 -16.96 -5.70 17.04
C ASP A 29 -15.59 -6.27 17.38
N ILE A 30 -15.23 -7.35 16.72
CA ILE A 30 -13.84 -7.61 16.44
C ILE A 30 -13.52 -6.34 15.69
N LEU A 31 -12.95 -5.37 16.41
CA LEU A 31 -11.95 -4.51 15.86
C LEU A 31 -11.00 -5.51 15.24
N THR A 32 -11.29 -5.90 13.99
CA THR A 32 -10.25 -6.03 13.01
C THR A 32 -9.56 -4.72 13.22
N LEU A 33 -8.47 -4.77 13.99
CA LEU A 33 -7.36 -3.90 13.75
C LEU A 33 -7.06 -4.23 12.29
N ASP A 34 -7.82 -3.58 11.41
CA ASP A 34 -7.51 -3.35 10.02
C ASP A 34 -6.25 -2.52 10.18
N ALA A 35 -5.17 -3.21 10.52
CA ALA A 35 -3.83 -2.74 10.35
C ALA A 35 -3.68 -2.78 8.84
N SER A 36 -4.41 -1.87 8.20
CA SER A 36 -4.47 -1.63 6.78
C SER A 36 -3.01 -1.49 6.39
N VAL A 37 -2.56 -2.48 5.64
CA VAL A 37 -1.22 -2.44 5.10
C VAL A 37 -1.25 -1.32 4.08
N ASN A 38 -0.36 -0.34 4.24
CA ASN A 38 -0.26 0.74 3.29
C ASN A 38 0.51 0.20 2.07
N HIS A 39 -0.18 0.02 0.95
CA HIS A 39 0.44 -0.33 -0.32
C HIS A 39 1.05 0.94 -0.92
N ILE A 40 2.35 0.89 -1.20
CA ILE A 40 3.12 2.04 -1.67
C ILE A 40 3.97 1.63 -2.87
N ALA A 41 3.83 2.34 -3.99
CA ALA A 41 4.77 2.23 -5.09
C ALA A 41 5.92 3.23 -4.93
N VAL A 42 7.14 2.80 -5.25
CA VAL A 42 8.31 3.66 -5.32
C VAL A 42 8.92 3.55 -6.71
N VAL A 43 9.04 4.70 -7.38
CA VAL A 43 9.70 4.85 -8.67
C VAL A 43 10.97 5.68 -8.48
N GLY A 44 12.11 5.20 -8.98
CA GLY A 44 13.32 5.98 -8.87
C GLY A 44 14.48 5.57 -9.77
N ASP A 45 15.61 6.20 -9.50
CA ASP A 45 16.85 6.01 -10.25
C ASP A 45 17.92 5.24 -9.43
N SER A 46 19.20 5.46 -9.72
CA SER A 46 20.35 4.88 -9.02
C SER A 46 20.34 5.09 -7.50
N TYR A 47 19.65 6.11 -6.98
CA TYR A 47 19.49 6.31 -5.53
C TYR A 47 18.47 5.34 -4.91
N THR A 48 17.72 4.60 -5.72
CA THR A 48 16.67 3.67 -5.27
C THR A 48 16.93 2.21 -5.69
N THR A 49 17.74 1.93 -6.71
CA THR A 49 18.08 0.57 -7.17
C THR A 49 18.75 -0.32 -6.11
N GLY A 50 19.27 0.30 -5.06
CA GLY A 50 20.27 -0.28 -4.18
C GLY A 50 21.65 -0.33 -4.83
N GLY A 51 22.70 -0.42 -4.02
CA GLY A 51 24.10 -0.31 -4.44
C GLY A 51 24.83 0.84 -3.73
N ASP A 52 25.91 1.34 -4.33
CA ASP A 52 26.75 2.37 -3.71
C ASP A 52 25.99 3.68 -3.45
N LEU A 53 25.08 4.06 -4.35
CA LEU A 53 24.27 5.27 -4.22
C LEU A 53 22.99 5.03 -3.41
N GLY A 54 22.32 3.90 -3.64
CA GLY A 54 21.00 3.62 -3.05
C GLY A 54 21.03 2.82 -1.74
N GLY A 55 22.20 2.35 -1.30
CA GLY A 55 22.38 1.45 -0.15
C GLY A 55 22.05 -0.01 -0.47
N LEU A 56 22.77 -0.96 0.12
CA LEU A 56 22.53 -2.40 -0.11
C LEU A 56 21.56 -3.00 0.91
N GLY A 57 20.53 -3.68 0.42
CA GLY A 57 19.56 -4.41 1.23
C GLY A 57 18.96 -3.54 2.35
N PRO A 58 19.08 -3.92 3.64
CA PRO A 58 18.55 -3.14 4.76
C PRO A 58 19.16 -1.74 4.91
N SER A 59 20.28 -1.45 4.23
CA SER A 59 20.89 -0.12 4.26
C SER A 59 20.28 0.86 3.25
N GLY A 60 19.44 0.38 2.33
CA GLY A 60 18.75 1.25 1.37
C GLY A 60 17.69 2.11 2.03
N TRP A 61 17.46 3.31 1.48
CA TRP A 61 16.58 4.30 2.11
C TRP A 61 15.13 3.80 2.22
N THR A 62 14.62 3.08 1.22
CA THR A 62 13.26 2.51 1.24
C THR A 62 13.12 1.52 2.39
N ALA A 63 14.07 0.57 2.50
CA ALA A 63 14.09 -0.42 3.58
C ALA A 63 14.14 0.25 4.96
N ARG A 64 14.98 1.27 5.13
CA ARG A 64 15.06 2.04 6.39
C ARG A 64 13.79 2.81 6.68
N ALA A 65 13.17 3.44 5.68
CA ALA A 65 11.91 4.15 5.85
C ALA A 65 10.80 3.21 6.34
N TRP A 66 10.70 2.01 5.78
CA TRP A 66 9.72 1.01 6.21
C TRP A 66 9.99 0.50 7.62
N GLN A 67 11.25 0.30 8.01
CA GLN A 67 11.62 -0.07 9.38
C GLN A 67 11.19 1.02 10.37
N LEU A 68 11.51 2.28 10.09
CA LEU A 68 11.15 3.42 10.94
C LEU A 68 9.63 3.61 11.07
N LEU A 69 8.88 3.36 10.00
CA LEU A 69 7.41 3.39 10.04
C LEU A 69 6.84 2.21 10.83
N ALA A 70 7.42 1.01 10.68
CA ALA A 70 7.01 -0.17 11.44
C ALA A 70 7.24 0.00 12.95
N GLU A 71 8.35 0.65 13.35
CA GLU A 71 8.60 1.03 14.75
C GLU A 71 7.51 1.96 15.33
N GLN A 72 6.83 2.71 14.48
CA GLN A 72 5.69 3.58 14.83
C GLN A 72 4.33 2.88 14.67
N GLY A 73 4.31 1.57 14.41
CA GLY A 73 3.09 0.79 14.20
C GLY A 73 2.46 0.96 12.82
N ILE A 74 3.13 1.63 11.88
CA ILE A 74 2.65 1.81 10.50
C ILE A 74 3.24 0.70 9.64
N ARG A 75 2.37 -0.21 9.18
CA ARG A 75 2.77 -1.30 8.28
C ARG A 75 2.72 -0.84 6.83
N VAL A 76 3.79 -1.10 6.09
CA VAL A 76 3.93 -0.79 4.67
C VAL A 76 4.27 -2.07 3.91
N THR A 77 3.61 -2.26 2.77
CA THR A 77 4.07 -3.15 1.70
C THR A 77 4.39 -2.28 0.51
N ALA A 78 5.58 -2.41 -0.05
CA ALA A 78 6.02 -1.54 -1.13
C ALA A 78 6.52 -2.30 -2.34
N ASP A 79 6.09 -1.87 -3.52
CA ASP A 79 6.61 -2.26 -4.81
C ASP A 79 7.62 -1.20 -5.27
N VAL A 80 8.89 -1.58 -5.41
CA VAL A 80 9.98 -0.66 -5.74
C VAL A 80 10.48 -0.97 -7.15
N ALA A 81 10.22 -0.06 -8.08
CA ALA A 81 10.78 -0.11 -9.43
C ALA A 81 11.80 1.03 -9.60
N ALA A 82 13.06 0.66 -9.79
CA ALA A 82 14.12 1.64 -9.97
C ALA A 82 15.13 1.17 -11.01
N GLU A 83 15.69 2.13 -11.74
CA GLU A 83 16.72 1.84 -12.73
C GLU A 83 17.81 2.91 -12.73
N GLY A 84 19.07 2.47 -12.68
CA GLY A 84 20.19 3.39 -12.69
C GLY A 84 20.19 4.24 -13.96
N GLY A 85 20.38 5.56 -13.81
CA GLY A 85 20.37 6.50 -14.93
C GLY A 85 18.99 6.88 -15.45
N ALA A 86 17.91 6.24 -15.00
CA ALA A 86 16.56 6.58 -15.45
C ALA A 86 16.11 7.95 -14.92
N GLY A 87 15.20 8.57 -15.67
CA GLY A 87 14.50 9.80 -15.32
C GLY A 87 13.15 9.86 -16.01
N TYR A 88 12.53 11.03 -16.01
CA TYR A 88 11.27 11.24 -16.74
C TYR A 88 11.48 11.28 -18.26
N GLY A 89 12.59 11.87 -18.71
CA GLY A 89 12.95 11.94 -20.14
C GLY A 89 14.22 11.21 -20.50
N THR A 90 15.04 10.85 -19.52
CA THR A 90 16.27 10.07 -19.73
C THR A 90 16.02 8.59 -19.53
N ARG A 91 16.38 7.77 -20.53
CA ARG A 91 16.38 6.31 -20.41
C ARG A 91 17.52 5.85 -19.52
N GLY A 92 17.24 4.93 -18.61
CA GLY A 92 18.24 4.31 -17.76
C GLY A 92 19.07 3.24 -18.47
N ASN A 93 19.89 2.57 -17.67
CA ASN A 93 20.88 1.57 -18.11
C ASN A 93 20.27 0.32 -18.77
N HIS A 94 19.01 0.02 -18.52
CA HIS A 94 18.25 -1.07 -19.14
C HIS A 94 17.15 -0.56 -20.09
N GLY A 95 17.11 0.75 -20.30
CA GLY A 95 16.25 1.40 -21.29
C GLY A 95 14.95 1.95 -20.72
N SER A 96 14.63 1.81 -19.43
CA SER A 96 13.37 2.31 -18.88
C SER A 96 13.40 3.82 -18.63
N VAL A 97 12.27 4.49 -18.81
CA VAL A 97 11.99 5.80 -18.20
C VAL A 97 11.07 5.64 -16.99
N PHE A 98 10.85 6.71 -16.22
CA PHE A 98 9.97 6.67 -15.05
C PHE A 98 8.52 6.29 -15.40
N GLU A 99 8.05 6.55 -16.61
CA GLU A 99 6.73 6.07 -17.05
C GLU A 99 6.68 4.53 -17.11
N ASP A 100 7.72 3.88 -17.67
CA ASP A 100 7.82 2.41 -17.72
C ASP A 100 7.86 1.81 -16.31
N LEU A 101 8.69 2.40 -15.43
CA LEU A 101 8.81 1.97 -14.02
C LEU A 101 7.51 2.21 -13.24
N THR A 102 6.76 3.26 -13.57
CA THR A 102 5.43 3.52 -13.00
C THR A 102 4.44 2.44 -13.39
N ALA A 103 4.44 2.01 -14.66
CA ALA A 103 3.58 0.94 -15.14
C ALA A 103 3.85 -0.39 -14.43
N ASP A 104 5.12 -0.64 -14.07
CA ASP A 104 5.54 -1.86 -13.37
C ASP A 104 5.15 -1.84 -11.87
N ALA A 105 5.48 -0.77 -11.16
CA ALA A 105 5.28 -0.70 -9.71
C ALA A 105 3.83 -0.40 -9.28
N VAL A 106 3.16 0.58 -9.90
CA VAL A 106 1.91 1.14 -9.35
C VAL A 106 0.76 0.14 -9.44
N LYS A 107 0.06 -0.08 -8.33
CA LYS A 107 -1.11 -0.95 -8.19
C LYS A 107 -2.36 -0.16 -7.82
N PRO A 108 -3.58 -0.65 -8.15
CA PRO A 108 -4.81 0.13 -7.93
C PRO A 108 -5.13 0.49 -6.48
N ASP A 109 -4.63 -0.28 -5.53
CA ASP A 109 -4.82 -0.11 -4.09
C ASP A 109 -3.69 0.67 -3.41
N ASP A 110 -2.71 1.18 -4.17
CA ASP A 110 -1.67 2.03 -3.62
C ASP A 110 -2.27 3.29 -2.99
N VAL A 111 -1.83 3.58 -1.76
CA VAL A 111 -2.21 4.80 -1.03
C VAL A 111 -1.21 5.94 -1.26
N LEU A 112 0.00 5.60 -1.71
CA LEU A 112 1.08 6.54 -2.00
C LEU A 112 1.90 6.03 -3.19
N VAL A 113 2.24 6.94 -4.11
CA VAL A 113 3.29 6.73 -5.12
C VAL A 113 4.42 7.72 -4.83
N VAL A 114 5.62 7.20 -4.60
CA VAL A 114 6.82 7.98 -4.35
C VAL A 114 7.66 8.02 -5.62
N TYR A 115 8.02 9.22 -6.05
CA TYR A 115 8.99 9.45 -7.12
C TYR A 115 10.26 10.03 -6.51
N PHE A 116 11.40 9.36 -6.67
CA PHE A 116 12.71 9.84 -6.21
C PHE A 116 13.69 9.86 -7.37
N GLY A 117 14.19 11.04 -7.73
CA GLY A 117 15.31 11.15 -8.66
C GLY A 117 15.14 12.33 -9.59
N SER A 118 15.42 12.10 -10.88
CA SER A 118 15.48 13.10 -11.95
C SER A 118 16.84 13.81 -12.09
N ARG A 119 17.89 13.37 -11.36
CA ARG A 119 19.26 13.88 -11.59
C ARG A 119 19.71 13.68 -13.04
N ASN A 120 19.24 12.60 -13.65
CA ASN A 120 19.59 12.23 -15.02
C ASN A 120 18.83 13.07 -16.08
N ASP A 121 17.83 13.86 -15.69
CA ASP A 121 17.06 14.71 -16.60
C ASP A 121 17.63 16.14 -16.73
N GLN A 122 18.80 16.44 -16.15
CA GLN A 122 19.40 17.79 -16.17
C GLN A 122 19.62 18.36 -17.59
N GLY A 123 19.79 17.47 -18.59
CA GLY A 123 19.95 17.86 -19.99
C GLY A 123 18.66 17.87 -20.81
N VAL A 124 17.52 17.49 -20.23
CA VAL A 124 16.22 17.47 -20.90
C VAL A 124 15.67 18.90 -20.94
N ASP A 125 15.07 19.29 -22.07
CA ASP A 125 14.40 20.58 -22.19
C ASP A 125 13.33 20.74 -21.08
N PRO A 126 13.29 21.86 -20.34
CA PRO A 126 12.37 22.02 -19.21
C PRO A 126 10.88 21.92 -19.57
N ALA A 127 10.48 22.38 -20.76
CA ALA A 127 9.09 22.29 -21.20
C ALA A 127 8.75 20.83 -21.54
N GLN A 128 9.67 20.13 -22.21
CA GLN A 128 9.52 18.70 -22.47
C GLN A 128 9.49 17.88 -21.17
N LEU A 129 10.39 18.17 -20.22
CA LEU A 129 10.45 17.48 -18.93
C LEU A 129 9.12 17.61 -18.17
N SER A 130 8.53 18.80 -18.19
CA SER A 130 7.23 19.06 -17.54
C SER A 130 6.11 18.20 -18.14
N ILE A 131 6.10 18.02 -19.46
CA ILE A 131 5.12 17.18 -20.17
C ILE A 131 5.32 15.71 -19.81
N LEU A 132 6.56 15.23 -19.80
CA LEU A 132 6.89 13.84 -19.50
C LEU A 132 6.56 13.49 -18.06
N ALA A 133 6.95 14.33 -17.10
CA ALA A 133 6.61 14.14 -15.69
C ALA A 133 5.08 14.14 -15.48
N TRP A 134 4.36 15.07 -16.13
CA TRP A 134 2.91 15.07 -16.09
C TRP A 134 2.30 13.77 -16.65
N GLY A 135 2.82 13.27 -17.78
CA GLY A 135 2.40 12.00 -18.36
C GLY A 135 2.56 10.82 -17.38
N THR A 136 3.75 10.71 -16.76
CA THR A 136 4.04 9.71 -15.71
C THR A 136 3.04 9.81 -14.55
N PHE A 137 2.77 11.02 -14.03
CA PHE A 137 1.83 11.19 -12.92
C PHE A 137 0.38 10.90 -13.31
N GLN A 138 -0.01 11.20 -14.55
CA GLN A 138 -1.32 10.85 -15.07
C GLN A 138 -1.49 9.34 -15.21
N LEU A 139 -0.44 8.61 -15.62
CA LEU A 139 -0.45 7.15 -15.61
C LEU A 139 -0.71 6.62 -14.20
N ALA A 140 0.06 7.05 -13.21
CA ALA A 140 -0.16 6.65 -11.81
C ALA A 140 -1.55 7.02 -11.31
N ARG A 141 -2.08 8.20 -11.68
CA ARG A 141 -3.42 8.65 -11.24
C ARG A 141 -4.53 7.78 -11.84
N ARG A 142 -4.37 7.30 -13.07
CA ARG A 142 -5.33 6.39 -13.70
C ARG A 142 -5.27 5.00 -13.06
N THR A 143 -4.07 4.52 -12.73
CA THR A 143 -3.87 3.21 -12.11
C THR A 143 -4.35 3.20 -10.65
N ALA A 144 -3.95 4.18 -9.85
CA ALA A 144 -4.26 4.32 -8.43
C ALA A 144 -4.97 5.67 -8.13
N PRO A 145 -6.29 5.78 -8.37
CA PRO A 145 -7.01 7.06 -8.30
C PRO A 145 -7.01 7.74 -6.94
N SER A 146 -6.87 6.98 -5.85
CA SER A 146 -6.81 7.48 -4.48
C SER A 146 -5.40 7.80 -3.97
N ALA A 147 -4.35 7.36 -4.69
CA ALA A 147 -2.98 7.52 -4.22
C ALA A 147 -2.59 8.99 -4.08
N LYS A 148 -1.88 9.33 -3.00
CA LYS A 148 -1.14 10.58 -2.92
C LYS A 148 0.17 10.44 -3.69
N PHE A 149 0.72 11.55 -4.17
CA PHE A 149 2.04 11.56 -4.81
C PHE A 149 3.04 12.31 -3.94
N LEU A 150 4.20 11.69 -3.70
CA LEU A 150 5.35 12.32 -3.07
C LEU A 150 6.47 12.36 -4.10
N VAL A 151 6.87 13.57 -4.51
CA VAL A 151 7.92 13.76 -5.52
C VAL A 151 9.13 14.38 -4.82
N ILE A 152 10.26 13.69 -4.87
CA ILE A 152 11.51 14.04 -4.21
C ILE A 152 12.55 14.27 -5.30
N GLY A 153 13.03 15.51 -5.40
CA GLY A 153 14.13 15.88 -6.29
C GLY A 153 15.46 15.29 -5.82
N PRO A 154 16.47 15.24 -6.69
CA PRO A 154 17.78 14.72 -6.33
C PRO A 154 18.51 15.69 -5.37
N PRO A 155 19.44 15.19 -4.53
CA PRO A 155 20.26 16.03 -3.66
C PRO A 155 21.23 16.94 -4.43
#